data_AF-X1NAD3-F1
#
_entry.id   AF-X1NAD3-F1
#
_cell.length_a   1.000
_cell.length_b   1.000
_cell.length_c   1.000
_cell.angle_alpha   90.00
_cell.angle_beta   90.00
_cell.angle_gamma   90.00
#
_symmetry.space_group_name_H-M   'P 1'
#
loop_
_entity.id
_entity.type
_entity.pdbx_description
1 polymer ?
#
loop_
_entity_poly.entity_id
_entity_poly.type
_entity_poly.pdbx_seq_one_letter_code
_entity_poly.pdbx_strand_id
1 'polypeptide(L)'
;MKQYEAVIKVMEENGGFATLGHLYQNVLKIKNCEWKTKTPFASIRRIVQDDRFFFKIKPGLWALKSYRDNLPFDVYPCDEINKIEKDKLDHSYYQGLLVEIGNLRNFETFVPYQDKNKRYLGKILDDVTSIKKFYEFSYDYIIKKAQTIDVSWFNMRKMPICFFEIEYST
;
A
#
# COMPACT_ATOMS: atom_id res chain seq x y z
N MET A 1 19.72 15.29 -13.22
CA MET A 1 18.31 15.38 -12.77
C MET A 1 18.31 15.80 -11.31
N LYS A 2 17.44 16.74 -10.92
CA LYS A 2 17.25 17.13 -9.51
C LYS A 2 16.48 16.04 -8.75
N GLN A 3 16.61 16.01 -7.43
CA GLN A 3 15.99 14.96 -6.60
C GLN A 3 14.45 14.93 -6.69
N TYR A 4 13.80 16.10 -6.76
CA TYR A 4 12.34 16.15 -6.90
C TYR A 4 11.88 15.68 -8.28
N GLU A 5 12.64 15.94 -9.35
CA GLU A 5 12.35 15.45 -10.71
C GLU A 5 12.41 13.92 -10.75
N ALA A 6 13.35 13.31 -10.02
CA ALA A 6 13.43 11.85 -9.91
C ALA A 6 12.19 11.27 -9.21
N VAL A 7 11.67 11.93 -8.16
CA VAL A 7 10.44 11.52 -7.49
C VAL A 7 9.22 11.68 -8.40
N ILE A 8 9.11 12.80 -9.11
CA ILE A 8 8.03 13.04 -10.09
C ILE A 8 8.04 11.95 -11.15
N LYS A 9 9.19 11.66 -11.75
CA LYS A 9 9.34 10.63 -12.78
C LYS A 9 8.84 9.27 -12.32
N VAL A 10 9.23 8.81 -11.12
CA VAL A 10 8.73 7.52 -10.58
C VAL A 10 7.22 7.54 -10.37
N MET A 11 6.65 8.67 -9.92
CA MET A 11 5.20 8.77 -9.76
C MET A 11 4.47 8.78 -11.10
N GLU A 12 4.99 9.45 -12.13
CA GLU A 12 4.43 9.44 -13.49
C GLU A 12 4.40 8.02 -14.06
N GLU A 13 5.51 7.28 -13.92
CA GLU A 13 5.61 5.86 -14.32
C GLU A 13 4.62 4.97 -13.55
N ASN A 14 4.21 5.37 -12.34
CA ASN A 14 3.24 4.66 -11.50
C ASN A 14 1.81 5.24 -11.57
N GLY A 15 1.48 5.99 -12.63
CA GLY A 15 0.12 6.50 -12.85
C GLY A 15 -0.24 7.77 -12.05
N GLY A 16 0.77 8.52 -11.60
CA GLY A 16 0.61 9.82 -10.95
C GLY A 16 0.53 9.80 -9.42
N PHE A 17 0.63 8.63 -8.80
CA PHE A 17 0.59 8.48 -7.34
C PHE A 17 1.53 7.38 -6.87
N ALA A 18 1.93 7.39 -5.59
CA ALA A 18 2.75 6.33 -5.02
C ALA A 18 2.68 6.30 -3.49
N THR A 19 2.87 5.11 -2.92
CA THR A 19 3.17 4.98 -1.49
C THR A 19 4.64 5.37 -1.23
N LEU A 20 4.96 5.79 -0.01
CA LEU A 20 6.35 6.03 0.39
C LEU A 20 7.21 4.76 0.22
N GLY A 21 6.65 3.58 0.48
CA GLY A 21 7.32 2.30 0.27
C GLY A 21 7.74 2.10 -1.20
N HIS A 22 6.83 2.36 -2.14
CA HIS A 22 7.11 2.30 -3.57
C HIS A 22 8.20 3.31 -3.97
N LEU A 23 8.12 4.55 -3.48
CA LEU A 23 9.14 5.58 -3.76
C LEU A 23 10.52 5.17 -3.25
N TYR A 24 10.61 4.60 -2.04
CA TYR A 24 11.89 4.16 -1.48
C TYR A 24 12.54 3.05 -2.30
N GLN A 25 11.75 2.16 -2.89
CA GLN A 25 12.26 1.07 -3.72
C GLN A 25 12.71 1.54 -5.09
N ASN A 26 12.06 2.56 -5.68
CA ASN A 26 12.23 2.86 -7.11
C ASN A 26 12.98 4.16 -7.38
N VAL A 27 12.83 5.20 -6.55
CA VAL A 27 13.49 6.50 -6.79
C VAL A 27 15.01 6.40 -6.74
N LEU A 28 15.55 5.60 -5.82
CA LEU A 28 17.01 5.43 -5.67
C LEU A 28 17.65 4.57 -6.76
N LYS A 29 16.84 3.87 -7.58
CA LYS A 29 17.35 3.10 -8.73
C LYS A 29 17.69 3.99 -9.94
N ILE A 30 17.23 5.25 -9.94
CA ILE A 30 17.52 6.20 -11.03
C ILE A 30 18.99 6.64 -10.95
N LYS A 31 19.83 6.08 -11.84
CA LYS A 31 21.28 6.37 -11.90
C LYS A 31 21.61 7.84 -12.23
N ASN A 32 20.72 8.55 -12.91
CA ASN A 32 20.94 9.94 -13.35
C ASN A 32 20.61 11.00 -12.27
N CYS A 33 20.40 10.59 -11.02
CA CYS A 33 20.10 11.46 -9.89
C CYS A 33 21.08 11.18 -8.73
N GLU A 34 21.84 12.20 -8.31
CA GLU A 34 22.76 12.07 -7.19
C GLU A 34 22.09 12.36 -5.84
N TRP A 35 22.20 11.41 -4.92
CA TRP A 35 21.73 11.52 -3.54
C TRP A 35 22.91 11.74 -2.59
N LYS A 36 23.33 12.99 -2.41
CA LYS A 36 24.50 13.35 -1.58
C LYS A 36 24.24 13.26 -0.05
N THR A 37 23.01 12.99 0.36
CA THR A 37 22.63 12.92 1.79
C THR A 37 22.87 11.52 2.35
N LYS A 38 23.19 11.44 3.65
CA LYS A 38 23.25 10.18 4.39
C LYS A 38 21.87 9.54 4.60
N THR A 39 20.78 10.31 4.43
CA THR A 39 19.40 9.86 4.69
C THR A 39 18.47 10.13 3.50
N PRO A 40 18.65 9.41 2.38
CA PRO A 40 17.87 9.63 1.15
C PRO A 40 16.35 9.49 1.35
N PHE A 41 15.90 8.55 2.19
CA PHE A 41 14.47 8.37 2.50
C PHE A 41 13.86 9.57 3.26
N ALA A 42 14.64 10.24 4.11
CA ALA A 42 14.18 11.48 4.76
C ALA A 42 14.03 12.61 3.73
N SER A 43 14.96 12.69 2.78
CA SER A 43 14.85 13.63 1.66
C SER A 43 13.62 13.36 0.80
N ILE A 44 13.31 12.10 0.47
CA ILE A 44 12.09 11.74 -0.27
C ILE A 44 10.83 12.19 0.49
N ARG A 45 10.75 11.91 1.81
CA ARG A 45 9.64 12.38 2.65
C ARG A 45 9.47 13.90 2.64
N ARG A 46 10.58 14.63 2.64
CA ARG A 46 10.55 16.10 2.55
C ARG A 46 10.12 16.58 1.17
N ILE A 47 10.56 15.91 0.10
CA ILE A 47 10.25 16.27 -1.29
C ILE A 47 8.74 16.14 -1.57
N VAL A 48 8.11 15.03 -1.17
CA VAL A 48 6.68 14.83 -1.42
C VAL A 48 5.79 15.83 -0.67
N GLN A 49 6.32 16.54 0.31
CA GLN A 49 5.62 17.62 1.01
C GLN A 49 5.67 18.96 0.27
N ASP A 50 6.40 19.06 -0.85
CA ASP A 50 6.43 20.25 -1.70
C ASP A 50 5.08 20.41 -2.40
N ASP A 51 4.28 21.35 -1.89
CA ASP A 51 2.92 21.62 -2.32
C ASP A 51 2.86 22.16 -3.76
N ARG A 52 3.97 22.60 -4.36
CA ARG A 52 3.97 23.04 -5.76
C ARG A 52 3.67 21.88 -6.72
N PHE A 53 4.08 20.66 -6.36
CA PHE A 53 3.99 19.49 -7.24
C PHE A 53 3.11 18.38 -6.69
N PHE A 54 3.07 18.21 -5.37
CA PHE A 54 2.46 17.05 -4.72
C PHE A 54 1.29 17.43 -3.84
N PHE A 55 0.44 16.45 -3.55
CA PHE A 55 -0.54 16.51 -2.48
C PHE A 55 -0.67 15.16 -1.77
N LYS A 56 -1.00 15.20 -0.48
CA LYS A 56 -1.21 14.01 0.33
C LYS A 56 -2.63 13.48 0.12
N ILE A 57 -2.76 12.18 -0.09
CA ILE A 57 -4.07 11.52 -0.18
C ILE A 57 -4.40 10.83 1.15
N LYS A 58 -3.49 9.98 1.64
CA LYS A 58 -3.60 9.23 2.91
C LYS A 58 -2.24 9.19 3.61
N PRO A 59 -2.15 8.74 4.89
CA PRO A 59 -0.86 8.52 5.53
C PRO A 59 0.05 7.62 4.68
N GLY A 60 1.17 8.17 4.21
CA GLY A 60 2.12 7.43 3.37
C GLY A 60 1.75 7.33 1.89
N LEU A 61 0.62 7.89 1.44
CA LEU A 61 0.19 7.92 0.03
C LEU A 61 0.13 9.35 -0.49
N TRP A 62 0.84 9.60 -1.58
CA TRP A 62 1.00 10.90 -2.21
C TRP A 62 0.70 10.83 -3.70
N ALA A 63 0.30 11.94 -4.29
CA ALA A 63 0.07 12.07 -5.73
C ALA A 63 0.58 13.39 -6.30
N LEU A 64 0.79 13.39 -7.61
CA LEU A 64 1.13 14.57 -8.41
C LEU A 64 -0.13 15.39 -8.66
N LYS A 65 -0.02 16.71 -8.47
CA LYS A 65 -1.12 17.65 -8.75
C LYS A 65 -1.56 17.61 -10.22
N SER A 66 -0.63 17.40 -11.15
CA SER A 66 -0.90 17.29 -12.59
C SER A 66 -1.74 16.05 -12.97
N TYR A 67 -1.82 15.05 -12.08
CA TYR A 67 -2.55 13.81 -12.33
C TYR A 67 -3.89 13.74 -11.58
N ARG A 68 -4.27 14.80 -10.84
CA ARG A 68 -5.43 14.79 -9.94
C ARG A 68 -6.70 14.23 -10.59
N ASP A 69 -6.99 14.62 -11.83
CA ASP A 69 -8.23 14.21 -12.53
C ASP A 69 -8.14 12.81 -13.16
N ASN A 70 -6.95 12.22 -13.21
CA ASN A 70 -6.68 10.91 -13.81
C ASN A 70 -6.43 9.81 -12.76
N LEU A 71 -6.57 10.12 -11.47
CA LEU A 71 -6.34 9.14 -10.41
C LEU A 71 -7.48 8.11 -10.35
N PRO A 72 -7.18 6.84 -10.01
CA PRO A 72 -8.22 5.83 -9.79
C PRO A 72 -9.18 6.24 -8.67
N PHE A 73 -10.46 5.89 -8.82
CA PHE A 73 -11.51 6.21 -7.83
C PHE A 73 -11.19 5.71 -6.41
N ASP A 74 -10.63 4.50 -6.29
CA ASP A 74 -10.25 3.91 -5.00
C ASP A 74 -9.01 4.58 -4.37
N VAL A 75 -8.24 5.34 -5.15
CA VAL A 75 -7.09 6.12 -4.69
C VAL A 75 -7.55 7.49 -4.22
N TYR A 76 -8.25 8.22 -5.08
CA TYR A 76 -8.73 9.57 -4.81
C TYR A 76 -10.16 9.72 -5.35
N PRO A 77 -11.18 9.54 -4.49
CA PRO A 77 -12.58 9.77 -4.88
C PRO A 77 -12.80 11.28 -5.06
N CYS A 78 -13.10 11.70 -6.28
CA CYS A 78 -13.36 13.11 -6.61
C CYS A 78 -14.72 13.59 -6.10
N ASP A 79 -15.68 12.67 -5.93
CA ASP A 79 -17.05 12.97 -5.48
C ASP A 79 -17.19 12.82 -3.96
N GLU A 80 -18.18 13.51 -3.40
CA GLU A 80 -18.59 13.32 -2.00
C GLU A 80 -19.17 11.92 -1.80
N ILE A 81 -18.31 10.99 -1.40
CA ILE A 81 -18.71 9.65 -0.95
C ILE A 81 -19.22 9.69 0.48
N ASN A 82 -20.23 8.86 0.75
CA ASN A 82 -20.75 8.68 2.10
C ASN A 82 -19.69 8.09 3.04
N LYS A 83 -19.89 8.26 4.36
CA LYS A 83 -18.94 7.78 5.37
C LYS A 83 -18.68 6.27 5.26
N ILE A 84 -19.72 5.47 4.98
CA ILE A 84 -19.64 4.00 4.93
C ILE A 84 -18.73 3.54 3.78
N GLU A 85 -18.84 4.15 2.61
CA GLU A 85 -18.00 3.84 1.45
C GLU A 85 -16.57 4.27 1.66
N LYS A 86 -16.37 5.46 2.24
CA LYS A 86 -15.04 5.94 2.61
C LYS A 86 -14.36 4.99 3.58
N ASP A 87 -15.08 4.55 4.61
CA ASP A 87 -14.60 3.59 5.60
C ASP A 87 -14.18 2.27 4.91
N LYS A 88 -15.03 1.71 4.03
CA LYS A 88 -14.70 0.50 3.26
C LYS A 88 -13.44 0.65 2.40
N LEU A 89 -13.26 1.79 1.75
CA LEU A 89 -12.06 2.08 0.96
C LEU A 89 -10.83 2.23 1.85
N ASP A 90 -10.94 2.91 2.99
CA ASP A 90 -9.87 3.07 3.98
C ASP A 90 -9.43 1.71 4.53
N HIS A 91 -10.38 0.85 4.88
CA HIS A 91 -10.09 -0.48 5.38
C HIS A 91 -9.40 -1.34 4.33
N SER A 92 -9.91 -1.36 3.09
CA SER A 92 -9.24 -2.06 1.97
C SER A 92 -7.84 -1.50 1.70
N TYR A 93 -7.67 -0.18 1.85
CA TYR A 93 -6.37 0.47 1.72
C TYR A 93 -5.37 -0.02 2.77
N TYR A 94 -5.77 -0.09 4.04
CA TYR A 94 -4.89 -0.58 5.10
C TYR A 94 -4.61 -2.08 5.00
N GLN A 95 -5.58 -2.89 4.53
CA GLN A 95 -5.36 -4.31 4.23
C GLN A 95 -4.21 -4.47 3.22
N GLY A 96 -4.30 -3.77 2.09
CA GLY A 96 -3.27 -3.84 1.06
C GLY A 96 -1.92 -3.28 1.51
N LEU A 97 -1.91 -2.23 2.34
CA LEU A 97 -0.68 -1.68 2.90
C LEU A 97 0.04 -2.69 3.82
N LEU A 98 -0.70 -3.39 4.68
CA LEU A 98 -0.15 -4.45 5.53
C LEU A 98 0.38 -5.63 4.70
N VAL A 99 -0.32 -5.99 3.63
CA VAL A 99 0.16 -7.00 2.68
C VAL A 99 1.48 -6.57 2.04
N GLU A 100 1.59 -5.33 1.55
CA GLU A 100 2.85 -4.83 0.99
C GLU A 100 3.99 -4.85 2.02
N ILE A 101 3.73 -4.44 3.26
CA ILE A 101 4.74 -4.49 4.33
C ILE A 101 5.18 -5.94 4.61
N GLY A 102 4.24 -6.89 4.68
CA GLY A 102 4.52 -8.31 4.89
C GLY A 102 5.40 -8.88 3.78
N ASN A 103 5.05 -8.61 2.52
CA ASN A 103 5.83 -9.01 1.35
C ASN A 103 7.25 -8.45 1.39
N LEU A 104 7.42 -7.18 1.77
CA LEU A 104 8.76 -6.56 1.90
C LEU A 104 9.61 -7.13 3.03
N ARG A 105 8.97 -7.76 4.02
CA ARG A 105 9.64 -8.50 5.08
C ARG A 105 9.88 -9.97 4.71
N ASN A 106 9.58 -10.37 3.47
CA ASN A 106 9.66 -11.75 2.98
C ASN A 106 8.75 -12.72 3.74
N PHE A 107 7.59 -12.25 4.19
CA PHE A 107 6.54 -13.11 4.71
C PHE A 107 5.54 -13.46 3.62
N GLU A 108 4.89 -14.60 3.79
CA GLU A 108 3.74 -14.96 2.97
C GLU A 108 2.49 -14.30 3.54
N THR A 109 1.74 -13.56 2.73
CA THR A 109 0.61 -12.74 3.15
C THR A 109 -0.71 -13.21 2.57
N PHE A 110 -1.77 -13.16 3.36
CA PHE A 110 -3.13 -13.52 2.96
C PHE A 110 -4.12 -12.45 3.40
N VAL A 111 -5.18 -12.29 2.60
CA VAL A 111 -6.41 -11.57 2.96
C VAL A 111 -7.60 -12.54 2.86
N PRO A 112 -8.65 -12.37 3.67
CA PRO A 112 -9.83 -13.23 3.64
C PRO A 112 -10.46 -13.36 2.26
N TYR A 113 -11.10 -14.51 2.01
CA TYR A 113 -11.71 -14.81 0.72
C TYR A 113 -12.83 -13.83 0.33
N GLN A 114 -13.54 -13.27 1.31
CA GLN A 114 -14.56 -12.23 1.09
C GLN A 114 -13.96 -10.90 0.60
N ASP A 115 -12.67 -10.68 0.86
CA ASP A 115 -12.00 -9.39 0.69
C ASP A 115 -11.05 -9.37 -0.51
N LYS A 116 -10.67 -10.52 -1.04
CA LYS A 116 -9.71 -10.65 -2.16
C LYS A 116 -10.01 -9.75 -3.38
N ASN A 117 -11.28 -9.48 -3.68
CA ASN A 117 -11.71 -8.68 -4.82
C ASN A 117 -11.87 -7.19 -4.49
N LYS A 118 -11.63 -6.77 -3.24
CA LYS A 118 -11.66 -5.35 -2.86
C LYS A 118 -10.51 -4.62 -3.58
N ARG A 119 -10.76 -3.36 -3.93
CA ARG A 119 -9.79 -2.52 -4.64
C ARG A 119 -8.72 -2.00 -3.69
N TYR A 120 -7.51 -1.91 -4.21
CA TYR A 120 -6.34 -1.35 -3.54
C TYR A 120 -5.42 -0.72 -4.60
N LEU A 121 -5.34 0.61 -4.63
CA LEU A 121 -4.42 1.36 -5.47
C LEU A 121 -4.50 1.01 -6.97
N GLY A 122 -5.71 0.86 -7.51
CA GLY A 122 -5.96 0.54 -8.92
C GLY A 122 -5.86 -0.95 -9.29
N LYS A 123 -5.58 -1.83 -8.34
CA LYS A 123 -5.58 -3.31 -8.47
C LYS A 123 -6.51 -3.94 -7.43
N ILE A 124 -6.69 -5.26 -7.45
CA ILE A 124 -7.41 -5.96 -6.37
C ILE A 124 -6.44 -6.46 -5.30
N LEU A 125 -6.93 -6.66 -4.07
CA LEU A 125 -6.09 -7.16 -2.97
C LEU A 125 -5.43 -8.51 -3.29
N ASP A 126 -6.17 -9.39 -3.99
CA ASP A 126 -5.67 -10.69 -4.41
C ASP A 126 -4.34 -10.53 -5.17
N ASP A 127 -4.23 -9.60 -6.12
CA ASP A 127 -3.03 -9.37 -6.94
C ASP A 127 -1.78 -9.02 -6.13
N VAL A 128 -1.96 -8.50 -4.90
CA VAL A 128 -0.87 -8.09 -4.01
C VAL A 128 -0.49 -9.18 -3.03
N THR A 129 -1.43 -10.05 -2.65
CA THR A 129 -1.15 -11.16 -1.74
C THR A 129 -0.22 -12.20 -2.35
N SER A 130 0.70 -12.72 -1.55
CA SER A 130 1.60 -13.78 -1.99
C SER A 130 0.95 -15.17 -2.02
N ILE A 131 -0.06 -15.44 -1.16
CA ILE A 131 -0.73 -16.75 -1.09
C ILE A 131 -2.24 -16.62 -1.28
N LYS A 132 -2.81 -17.57 -2.03
CA LYS A 132 -4.24 -17.61 -2.38
C LYS A 132 -5.03 -18.61 -1.55
N LYS A 133 -4.35 -19.60 -0.99
CA LYS A 133 -4.93 -20.63 -0.12
C LYS A 133 -4.35 -20.45 1.28
N PHE A 134 -5.22 -20.32 2.27
CA PHE A 134 -4.82 -20.25 3.67
C PHE A 134 -4.16 -21.55 4.14
N TYR A 135 -3.13 -21.47 4.98
CA TYR A 135 -2.44 -22.65 5.48
C TYR A 135 -3.21 -23.37 6.61
N GLU A 136 -3.15 -24.69 6.58
CA GLU A 136 -3.80 -25.59 7.54
C GLU A 136 -2.81 -25.94 8.67
N PHE A 137 -2.42 -24.94 9.46
CA PHE A 137 -1.37 -25.06 10.48
C PHE A 137 -1.84 -25.63 11.85
N SER A 138 -3.14 -25.84 12.03
CA SER A 138 -3.76 -26.22 13.31
C SER A 138 -5.13 -26.88 13.09
N TYR A 139 -5.87 -27.14 14.17
CA TYR A 139 -7.22 -27.70 14.14
C TYR A 139 -8.20 -26.85 13.31
N ASP A 140 -9.13 -27.51 12.63
CA ASP A 140 -10.09 -26.89 11.71
C ASP A 140 -10.83 -25.67 12.29
N TYR A 141 -11.22 -25.72 13.57
CA TYR A 141 -11.95 -24.62 14.20
C TYR A 141 -11.06 -23.37 14.39
N ILE A 142 -9.76 -23.55 14.62
CA ILE A 142 -8.78 -22.46 14.70
C ILE A 142 -8.55 -21.88 13.31
N ILE A 143 -8.38 -22.74 12.31
CA ILE A 143 -8.16 -22.32 10.92
C ILE A 143 -9.35 -21.53 10.39
N LYS A 144 -10.58 -22.01 10.62
CA LYS A 144 -11.81 -21.30 10.21
C LYS A 144 -11.91 -19.90 10.82
N LYS A 145 -11.51 -19.75 12.09
CA LYS A 145 -11.50 -18.43 12.75
C LYS A 145 -10.36 -17.54 12.23
N ALA A 146 -9.18 -18.10 12.01
CA ALA A 146 -8.03 -17.34 11.52
C ALA A 146 -8.23 -16.87 10.06
N GLN A 147 -8.96 -17.63 9.25
CA GLN A 147 -9.28 -17.28 7.85
C GLN A 147 -10.12 -16.01 7.70
N THR A 148 -10.85 -15.61 8.74
CA THR A 148 -11.71 -14.42 8.70
C THR A 148 -10.99 -13.13 9.08
N ILE A 149 -9.74 -13.23 9.57
CA ILE A 149 -8.96 -12.08 10.03
C ILE A 149 -8.45 -11.28 8.83
N ASP A 150 -8.60 -9.95 8.86
CA ASP A 150 -8.35 -9.04 7.74
C ASP A 150 -7.02 -9.24 7.01
N VAL A 151 -5.92 -9.42 7.75
CA VAL A 151 -4.61 -9.73 7.16
C VAL A 151 -3.86 -10.74 8.02
N SER A 152 -3.28 -11.74 7.37
CA SER A 152 -2.44 -12.76 8.02
C SER A 152 -1.06 -12.82 7.36
N TRP A 153 -0.01 -12.92 8.18
CA TRP A 153 1.36 -13.15 7.72
C TRP A 153 1.87 -14.51 8.20
N PHE A 154 2.56 -15.23 7.32
CA PHE A 154 3.13 -16.54 7.56
C PHE A 154 4.63 -16.56 7.31
N ASN A 155 5.33 -17.38 8.10
CA ASN A 155 6.76 -17.63 7.88
C ASN A 155 6.97 -18.75 6.86
N MET A 156 8.24 -19.00 6.51
CA MET A 156 8.66 -20.06 5.60
C MET A 156 8.24 -21.49 6.02
N ARG A 157 7.88 -21.71 7.30
CA ARG A 157 7.34 -22.98 7.80
C ARG A 157 5.81 -23.07 7.70
N LYS A 158 5.16 -22.10 7.02
CA LYS A 158 3.71 -21.98 6.86
C LYS A 158 2.97 -21.78 8.19
N MET A 159 3.66 -21.24 9.20
CA MET A 159 3.10 -20.92 10.51
C MET A 159 2.80 -19.42 10.60
N PRO A 160 1.69 -19.03 11.26
CA PRO A 160 1.35 -17.62 11.41
C PRO A 160 2.40 -16.90 12.27
N ILE A 161 2.83 -15.74 11.81
CA ILE A 161 3.65 -14.80 12.58
C ILE A 161 2.77 -13.72 13.20
N CYS A 162 1.82 -13.20 12.42
CA CYS A 162 0.99 -12.09 12.84
C CYS A 162 -0.38 -12.13 12.17
N PHE A 163 -1.36 -11.64 12.91
CA PHE A 163 -2.76 -11.48 12.52
C PHE A 163 -3.12 -10.02 12.81
N PHE A 164 -3.76 -9.35 11.84
CA PHE A 164 -4.13 -7.95 11.94
C PHE A 164 -5.64 -7.81 11.74
N GLU A 165 -6.28 -7.06 12.63
CA GLU A 165 -7.66 -6.57 12.51
C GLU A 165 -7.58 -5.05 12.32
N ILE A 166 -8.29 -4.52 11.33
CA ILE A 166 -8.32 -3.10 11.00
C ILE A 166 -9.65 -2.52 11.48
N GLU A 167 -9.58 -1.85 12.62
CA GLU A 167 -10.71 -1.17 13.22
C GLU A 167 -10.72 0.33 12.84
N TYR A 168 -11.93 0.89 12.81
CA TYR A 168 -12.11 2.34 12.69
C TYR A 168 -12.07 2.95 14.08
N SER A 169 -11.34 4.06 14.23
CA SER A 169 -11.45 4.88 15.43
C SER A 169 -12.89 5.40 15.53
N THR A 170 -13.57 4.99 16.61
CA THR A 170 -14.94 5.41 16.91
C THR A 170 -14.98 6.85 17.41
#